data_AF-A0AAE6KQ45-F1
#
_entry.id   AF-A0AAE6KQ45-F1
#
_cell.length_a   1.000
_cell.length_b   1.000
_cell.length_c   1.000
_cell.angle_alpha   90.00
_cell.angle_beta   90.00
_cell.angle_gamma   90.00
#
_symmetry.space_group_name_H-M   'P 1'
#
loop_
_entity.id
_entity.type
_entity.pdbx_description
1 polymer ?
#
loop_
_entity_poly.entity_id
_entity_poly.type
_entity_poly.pdbx_seq_one_letter_code
_entity_poly.pdbx_strand_id
1 'polypeptide(L)'
;MRRPIWIHTSGGASDGRVERGDAVNPSRLAHRCGYDAGAIIRAVLPRRRVTPRTSMKTNASVLAVMTCSLLTAPLAIADDTAPVKSASVDLNGDGTPEAVSIQFDEPKNEFILKAGSATVRGPGDDNEPEGVFIVDLDSRDKRKELVVRTGQTDYDQRSYIYGFDGKALKLLGTVPALTEAKGNGIILSDSWQGFWNRRDKYVVDAKTGKVSEVPQDLYAVGVEATVKQSFPLARSRTDKSAVATLAQGSKIQVLAAAPSDRKGEGYLYLVKSSTGLLGWATAKDLTGKTDGLPLAG
;
A
#
# COMPACT_ATOMS: atom_id res chain seq x y z
N MET A 1 11.32 -36.93 52.56
CA MET A 1 12.77 -37.18 52.35
C MET A 1 13.34 -36.06 51.48
N ARG A 2 14.64 -35.81 51.67
CA ARG A 2 15.35 -34.53 51.49
C ARG A 2 15.50 -34.03 50.04
N ARG A 3 15.48 -32.70 49.88
CA ARG A 3 16.06 -31.95 48.75
C ARG A 3 17.60 -32.05 48.76
N PRO A 4 18.27 -31.63 47.67
CA PRO A 4 19.40 -30.74 47.84
C PRO A 4 19.20 -29.39 47.13
N ILE A 5 19.62 -28.38 47.87
CA ILE A 5 19.86 -26.99 47.54
C ILE A 5 21.33 -26.90 47.08
N TRP A 6 21.64 -26.05 46.11
CA TRP A 6 23.00 -25.58 45.87
C TRP A 6 23.04 -24.06 46.00
N ILE A 7 23.95 -23.58 46.85
CA ILE A 7 24.23 -22.17 47.13
C ILE A 7 25.75 -21.94 47.06
N HIS A 8 26.09 -20.85 46.35
CA HIS A 8 27.27 -19.96 46.34
C HIS A 8 28.72 -20.46 46.20
N THR A 9 29.48 -19.71 45.39
CA THR A 9 30.62 -18.92 45.89
C THR A 9 30.85 -17.67 45.02
N SER A 10 31.36 -16.64 45.70
CA SER A 10 31.63 -15.26 45.29
C SER A 10 33.13 -15.00 45.10
N GLY A 11 33.48 -13.93 44.38
CA GLY A 11 34.83 -13.32 44.34
C GLY A 11 35.23 -12.98 42.91
N GLY A 12 35.82 -11.85 42.56
CA GLY A 12 36.35 -10.70 43.29
C GLY A 12 36.98 -9.78 42.23
N ALA A 13 36.99 -8.48 42.51
CA ALA A 13 37.54 -7.45 41.63
C ALA A 13 39.06 -7.59 41.45
N SER A 14 39.57 -7.21 40.28
CA SER A 14 40.92 -6.66 40.16
C SER A 14 40.99 -5.62 39.05
N ASP A 15 41.60 -4.51 39.45
CA ASP A 15 41.95 -3.29 38.76
C ASP A 15 43.18 -3.52 37.85
N GLY A 16 43.30 -2.74 36.78
CA GLY A 16 44.34 -2.93 35.77
C GLY A 16 44.34 -1.84 34.70
N ARG A 17 44.87 -0.67 35.06
CA ARG A 17 45.26 0.45 34.18
C ARG A 17 46.67 0.21 33.62
N VAL A 18 47.06 1.00 32.57
CA VAL A 18 48.43 1.27 32.01
C VAL A 18 48.63 0.53 30.65
N GLU A 19 48.88 1.10 29.45
CA GLU A 19 49.34 2.41 28.95
C GLU A 19 48.80 2.80 27.54
N ARG A 20 49.17 4.03 27.17
CA ARG A 20 49.17 4.73 25.87
C ARG A 20 49.79 3.93 24.71
N GLY A 21 49.26 4.20 23.51
CA GLY A 21 49.95 4.02 22.23
C GLY A 21 49.33 4.96 21.19
N ASP A 22 50.17 5.84 20.61
CA ASP A 22 49.85 6.91 19.67
C ASP A 22 49.59 6.43 18.21
N ALA A 23 49.02 7.37 17.43
CA ALA A 23 48.94 7.47 15.96
C ALA A 23 47.92 6.52 15.27
N VAL A 24 47.10 6.95 14.29
CA VAL A 24 47.48 7.58 13.01
C VAL A 24 46.33 8.42 12.44
N ASN A 25 46.68 9.60 11.92
CA ASN A 25 45.87 10.48 11.07
C ASN A 25 46.17 10.16 9.58
N PRO A 26 45.18 9.97 8.70
CA PRO A 26 45.38 10.14 7.28
C PRO A 26 44.60 11.35 6.77
N SER A 27 45.34 12.39 6.41
CA SER A 27 44.87 13.49 5.57
C SER A 27 45.10 13.16 4.09
N ARG A 28 44.24 13.76 3.24
CA ARG A 28 44.38 14.04 1.81
C ARG A 28 43.95 12.95 0.82
N LEU A 29 42.97 13.30 0.00
CA LEU A 29 43.09 13.27 -1.47
C LEU A 29 42.13 14.31 -2.06
N ALA A 30 42.72 15.32 -2.70
CA ALA A 30 42.03 16.30 -3.53
C ALA A 30 42.06 15.78 -4.98
N HIS A 31 40.94 15.86 -5.68
CA HIS A 31 40.90 15.79 -7.14
C HIS A 31 40.01 16.91 -7.69
N ARG A 32 40.66 17.87 -8.36
CA ARG A 32 40.06 18.73 -9.38
C ARG A 32 40.24 18.04 -10.73
N CYS A 33 39.24 18.10 -11.61
CA CYS A 33 39.46 18.03 -13.05
C CYS A 33 38.47 18.98 -13.74
N GLY A 34 39.01 19.87 -14.57
CA GLY A 34 38.27 20.85 -15.36
C GLY A 34 37.80 20.26 -16.69
N TYR A 35 36.78 20.91 -17.27
CA TYR A 35 36.30 20.68 -18.62
C TYR A 35 36.80 21.80 -19.53
N ASP A 36 37.35 21.44 -20.68
CA ASP A 36 37.74 22.34 -21.75
C ASP A 36 36.89 22.08 -23.00
N ALA A 37 36.63 23.15 -23.76
CA ALA A 37 35.64 23.22 -24.81
C ALA A 37 36.27 23.21 -26.21
N GLY A 38 35.52 22.68 -27.19
CA GLY A 38 35.58 23.15 -28.57
C GLY A 38 36.07 22.14 -29.62
N ALA A 39 35.19 21.85 -30.59
CA ALA A 39 35.58 21.70 -32.00
C ALA A 39 34.33 21.78 -32.89
N ILE A 40 34.34 22.75 -33.80
CA ILE A 40 33.38 22.96 -34.89
C ILE A 40 33.94 22.27 -36.14
N ILE A 41 33.14 21.48 -36.85
CA ILE A 41 33.48 21.02 -38.21
C ILE A 41 32.33 21.35 -39.17
N ARG A 42 32.65 22.18 -40.17
CA ARG A 42 31.90 22.43 -41.41
C ARG A 42 32.54 21.61 -42.53
N ALA A 43 31.76 20.90 -43.35
CA ALA A 43 32.08 20.67 -44.77
C ALA A 43 30.81 20.20 -45.53
N VAL A 44 30.29 21.01 -46.46
CA VAL A 44 30.44 20.96 -47.94
C VAL A 44 29.45 20.01 -48.64
N LEU A 45 28.51 20.62 -49.36
CA LEU A 45 27.53 20.02 -50.28
C LEU A 45 28.16 19.70 -51.65
N PRO A 46 27.66 18.69 -52.38
CA PRO A 46 27.74 18.66 -53.84
C PRO A 46 26.36 18.81 -54.53
N ARG A 47 26.46 19.32 -55.77
CA ARG A 47 25.40 19.87 -56.64
C ARG A 47 24.42 18.83 -57.22
N ARG A 48 23.22 19.35 -57.50
CA ARG A 48 22.12 18.79 -58.29
C ARG A 48 22.54 18.19 -59.64
N ARG A 49 21.85 17.13 -60.04
CA ARG A 49 21.63 16.74 -61.44
C ARG A 49 20.11 16.53 -61.64
N VAL A 50 19.55 17.12 -62.70
CA VAL A 50 18.12 17.09 -63.08
C VAL A 50 17.96 16.26 -64.34
N THR A 51 16.97 15.37 -64.39
CA THR A 51 16.37 14.76 -65.60
C THR A 51 14.94 14.28 -65.31
N PRO A 52 14.08 14.04 -66.32
CA PRO A 52 12.75 14.65 -66.41
C PRO A 52 11.56 13.81 -65.92
N ARG A 53 10.43 14.52 -65.79
CA ARG A 53 9.06 14.10 -65.48
C ARG A 53 8.65 12.79 -66.14
N THR A 54 8.16 11.86 -65.31
CA THR A 54 7.26 10.78 -65.74
C THR A 54 6.04 10.77 -64.82
N SER A 55 4.86 11.01 -65.41
CA SER A 55 3.50 10.68 -64.98
C SER A 55 3.24 10.46 -63.47
N MET A 56 2.66 11.46 -62.78
CA MET A 56 2.03 11.28 -61.48
C MET A 56 0.73 10.47 -61.63
N LYS A 57 0.71 9.24 -61.12
CA LYS A 57 -0.53 8.61 -60.63
C LYS A 57 -0.75 9.14 -59.22
N THR A 58 -1.85 9.86 -59.02
CA THR A 58 -2.34 10.32 -57.72
C THR A 58 -2.79 9.11 -56.90
N ASN A 59 -1.94 8.66 -55.98
CA ASN A 59 -2.38 7.87 -54.85
C ASN A 59 -2.62 8.84 -53.70
N ALA A 60 -3.90 9.04 -53.36
CA ALA A 60 -4.29 9.79 -52.18
C ALA A 60 -3.68 9.13 -50.95
N SER A 61 -2.75 9.83 -50.30
CA SER A 61 -2.28 9.48 -48.96
C SER A 61 -3.40 9.79 -47.98
N VAL A 62 -4.11 8.76 -47.53
CA VAL A 62 -5.03 8.86 -46.39
C VAL A 62 -4.18 9.15 -45.16
N LEU A 63 -4.25 10.39 -44.68
CA LEU A 63 -3.70 10.78 -43.39
C LEU A 63 -4.54 10.07 -42.32
N ALA A 64 -4.04 8.96 -41.78
CA ALA A 64 -4.64 8.32 -40.62
C ALA A 64 -4.41 9.24 -39.41
N VAL A 65 -5.44 10.01 -39.05
CA VAL A 65 -5.50 10.70 -37.77
C VAL A 65 -5.61 9.62 -36.70
N MET A 66 -4.48 9.26 -36.09
CA MET A 66 -4.45 8.50 -34.84
C MET A 66 -5.07 9.40 -33.76
N THR A 67 -6.39 9.35 -33.63
CA THR A 67 -7.07 9.82 -32.43
C THR A 67 -6.59 8.95 -31.29
N CYS A 68 -5.75 9.54 -30.43
CA CYS A 68 -5.38 8.96 -29.15
C CYS A 68 -6.62 9.04 -28.26
N SER A 69 -7.55 8.10 -28.46
CA SER A 69 -8.68 7.89 -27.57
C SER A 69 -8.09 7.54 -26.21
N LEU A 70 -8.10 8.49 -25.29
CA LEU A 70 -7.92 8.21 -23.87
C LEU A 70 -8.98 7.18 -23.51
N LEU A 71 -8.56 5.92 -23.37
CA LEU A 71 -9.36 4.85 -22.79
C LEU A 71 -9.65 5.27 -21.36
N THR A 72 -10.75 5.98 -21.15
CA THR A 72 -11.45 5.96 -19.86
C THR A 72 -12.03 4.56 -19.74
N ALA A 73 -11.20 3.63 -19.28
CA ALA A 73 -11.72 2.37 -18.78
C ALA A 73 -12.75 2.73 -17.68
N PRO A 74 -13.98 2.21 -17.74
CA PRO A 74 -14.91 2.37 -16.64
C PRO A 74 -14.22 1.86 -15.37
N LEU A 75 -14.24 2.69 -14.32
CA LEU A 75 -13.90 2.25 -12.98
C LEU A 75 -14.87 1.11 -12.65
N ALA A 76 -14.43 -0.14 -12.71
CA ALA A 76 -15.09 -1.18 -11.95
C ALA A 76 -14.87 -0.80 -10.48
N ILE A 77 -15.92 -0.30 -9.84
CA ILE A 77 -15.92 0.00 -8.41
C ILE A 77 -16.32 -1.31 -7.75
N ALA A 78 -15.52 -1.84 -6.83
CA ALA A 78 -15.82 -3.08 -6.12
C ALA A 78 -17.01 -2.98 -5.14
N ASP A 79 -17.70 -1.83 -5.11
CA ASP A 79 -18.87 -1.57 -4.26
C ASP A 79 -20.22 -1.75 -4.96
N ASP A 80 -20.30 -1.86 -6.29
CA ASP A 80 -21.60 -1.90 -6.99
C ASP A 80 -22.19 -3.32 -7.18
N THR A 81 -21.46 -4.37 -6.82
CA THR A 81 -22.02 -5.74 -6.81
C THR A 81 -22.40 -6.13 -5.39
N ALA A 82 -23.70 -6.13 -5.10
CA ALA A 82 -24.23 -6.67 -3.85
C ALA A 82 -23.78 -8.14 -3.66
N PRO A 83 -23.45 -8.56 -2.42
CA PRO A 83 -23.10 -9.94 -2.17
C PRO A 83 -24.30 -10.86 -2.45
N VAL A 84 -24.01 -12.05 -2.97
CA VAL A 84 -25.03 -13.06 -3.29
C VAL A 84 -24.85 -14.30 -2.43
N LYS A 85 -25.94 -14.98 -2.06
CA LYS A 85 -25.85 -16.29 -1.37
C LYS A 85 -25.61 -17.45 -2.35
N SER A 86 -26.01 -17.27 -3.62
CA SER A 86 -25.78 -18.22 -4.70
C SER A 86 -25.79 -17.55 -6.08
N ALA A 87 -25.03 -18.09 -7.03
CA ALA A 87 -24.98 -17.61 -8.42
C ALA A 87 -24.61 -18.72 -9.40
N SER A 88 -24.75 -18.44 -10.69
CA SER A 88 -24.16 -19.22 -11.78
C SER A 88 -23.33 -18.27 -12.64
N VAL A 89 -22.02 -18.47 -12.69
CA VAL A 89 -21.06 -17.55 -13.34
C VAL A 89 -19.85 -18.31 -13.84
N ASP A 90 -19.35 -17.95 -15.02
CA ASP A 90 -18.07 -18.44 -15.54
C ASP A 90 -16.92 -17.78 -14.74
N LEU A 91 -16.24 -18.57 -13.91
CA LEU A 91 -15.16 -18.13 -13.02
C LEU A 91 -13.77 -18.27 -13.65
N ASN A 92 -13.58 -19.24 -14.53
CA ASN A 92 -12.27 -19.60 -15.08
C ASN A 92 -12.07 -19.10 -16.53
N GLY A 93 -13.10 -18.52 -17.15
CA GLY A 93 -13.08 -17.96 -18.49
C GLY A 93 -13.23 -19.00 -19.60
N ASP A 94 -13.69 -20.22 -19.29
CA ASP A 94 -13.85 -21.31 -20.26
C ASP A 94 -15.19 -21.27 -21.03
N GLY A 95 -16.08 -20.35 -20.66
CA GLY A 95 -17.40 -20.16 -21.27
C GLY A 95 -18.51 -20.98 -20.62
N THR A 96 -18.21 -21.83 -19.63
CA THR A 96 -19.16 -22.65 -18.89
C THR A 96 -19.38 -22.08 -17.50
N PRO A 97 -20.61 -21.67 -17.14
CA PRO A 97 -20.86 -21.15 -15.80
C PRO A 97 -20.76 -22.22 -14.69
N GLU A 98 -20.06 -21.89 -13.61
CA GLU A 98 -20.06 -22.67 -12.37
C GLU A 98 -21.16 -22.24 -11.41
N ALA A 99 -21.74 -23.21 -10.71
CA ALA A 99 -22.63 -22.94 -9.58
C ALA A 99 -21.82 -22.52 -8.34
N VAL A 100 -22.11 -21.34 -7.81
CA VAL A 100 -21.48 -20.77 -6.62
C VAL A 100 -22.51 -20.72 -5.49
N SER A 101 -22.13 -21.08 -4.27
CA SER A 101 -22.97 -20.88 -3.08
C SER A 101 -22.14 -20.68 -1.82
N ILE A 102 -22.70 -19.95 -0.84
CA ILE A 102 -22.10 -19.77 0.48
C ILE A 102 -23.13 -20.10 1.56
N GLN A 103 -22.66 -20.73 2.64
CA GLN A 103 -23.42 -21.05 3.84
C GLN A 103 -22.59 -20.70 5.07
N PHE A 104 -23.25 -20.52 6.21
CA PHE A 104 -22.58 -20.30 7.49
C PHE A 104 -22.87 -21.45 8.45
N ASP A 105 -21.81 -21.99 9.04
CA ASP A 105 -21.82 -23.06 10.04
C ASP A 105 -21.65 -22.37 11.41
N GLU A 106 -22.74 -21.82 11.95
CA GLU A 106 -22.74 -21.06 13.21
C GLU A 106 -22.03 -21.81 14.37
N PRO A 107 -22.25 -23.12 14.61
CA PRO A 107 -21.58 -23.83 15.69
C PRO A 107 -20.05 -23.86 15.58
N LYS A 108 -19.52 -23.76 14.36
CA LYS A 108 -18.07 -23.72 14.11
C LYS A 108 -17.54 -22.32 13.84
N ASN A 109 -18.42 -21.34 13.70
CA ASN A 109 -18.08 -19.99 13.28
C ASN A 109 -17.27 -20.00 11.98
N GLU A 110 -17.74 -20.76 10.99
CA GLU A 110 -17.09 -20.93 9.69
C GLU A 110 -18.07 -20.67 8.55
N PHE A 111 -17.61 -20.02 7.48
CA PHE A 111 -18.33 -20.08 6.21
C PHE A 111 -17.93 -21.30 5.41
N ILE A 112 -18.86 -21.79 4.59
CA ILE A 112 -18.67 -22.86 3.62
C ILE A 112 -18.93 -22.28 2.24
N LEU A 113 -17.88 -22.10 1.44
CA LEU A 113 -17.96 -21.62 0.07
C LEU A 113 -17.84 -22.78 -0.91
N LYS A 114 -18.72 -22.82 -1.92
CA LYS A 114 -18.73 -23.82 -2.99
C LYS A 114 -18.67 -23.15 -4.35
N ALA A 115 -17.93 -23.78 -5.28
CA ALA A 115 -17.89 -23.43 -6.69
C ALA A 115 -17.79 -24.73 -7.51
N GLY A 116 -18.82 -25.05 -8.29
CA GLY A 116 -18.95 -26.36 -8.95
C GLY A 116 -18.90 -27.49 -7.92
N SER A 117 -17.94 -28.41 -8.06
CA SER A 117 -17.70 -29.50 -7.11
C SER A 117 -16.71 -29.13 -5.99
N ALA A 118 -16.05 -27.98 -6.08
CA ALA A 118 -15.10 -27.53 -5.06
C ALA A 118 -15.83 -26.99 -3.83
N THR A 119 -15.25 -27.23 -2.65
CA THR A 119 -15.74 -26.70 -1.38
C THR A 119 -14.54 -26.26 -0.53
N VAL A 120 -14.64 -25.08 0.07
CA VAL A 120 -13.69 -24.59 1.08
C VAL A 120 -14.43 -24.10 2.30
N ARG A 121 -13.76 -24.17 3.44
CA ARG A 121 -14.19 -23.57 4.70
C ARG A 121 -13.24 -22.43 5.05
N GLY A 122 -13.79 -21.36 5.60
CA GLY A 122 -13.01 -20.25 6.13
C GLY A 122 -13.65 -19.68 7.39
N PRO A 123 -12.92 -18.84 8.13
CA PRO A 123 -13.39 -18.31 9.40
C PRO A 123 -14.56 -17.34 9.18
N GLY A 124 -15.54 -17.34 10.08
CA GLY A 124 -16.62 -16.35 10.14
C GLY A 124 -16.21 -15.05 10.83
N ASP A 125 -15.14 -15.08 11.62
CA ASP A 125 -14.68 -13.94 12.43
C ASP A 125 -15.84 -13.35 13.29
N ASP A 126 -16.59 -14.26 13.93
CA ASP A 126 -17.75 -13.97 14.80
C ASP A 126 -18.91 -13.26 14.10
N ASN A 127 -18.98 -13.32 12.76
CA ASN A 127 -20.07 -12.76 11.97
C ASN A 127 -20.44 -13.66 10.79
N GLU A 128 -21.74 -13.79 10.49
CA GLU A 128 -22.16 -14.45 9.25
C GLU A 128 -21.76 -13.57 8.05
N PRO A 129 -21.09 -14.10 7.01
CA PRO A 129 -20.85 -13.36 5.79
C PRO A 129 -22.17 -12.97 5.11
N GLU A 130 -22.31 -11.71 4.70
CA GLU A 130 -23.47 -11.22 3.93
C GLU A 130 -23.72 -12.03 2.65
N GLY A 131 -22.65 -12.56 2.07
CA GLY A 131 -22.66 -13.46 0.92
C GLY A 131 -21.27 -13.55 0.30
N VAL A 132 -21.23 -13.89 -0.98
CA VAL A 132 -20.03 -13.85 -1.81
C VAL A 132 -20.12 -12.72 -2.82
N PHE A 133 -19.06 -11.94 -2.95
CA PHE A 133 -18.88 -10.98 -4.02
C PHE A 133 -18.17 -11.68 -5.18
N ILE A 134 -18.65 -11.49 -6.40
CA ILE A 134 -18.03 -12.02 -7.62
C ILE A 134 -17.33 -10.84 -8.29
N VAL A 135 -16.01 -10.84 -8.26
CA VAL A 135 -15.18 -9.69 -8.64
C VAL A 135 -14.24 -10.08 -9.77
N ASP A 136 -14.10 -9.23 -10.77
CA ASP A 136 -13.03 -9.35 -11.75
C ASP A 136 -11.84 -8.49 -11.27
N LEU A 137 -10.84 -9.13 -10.64
CA LEU A 137 -9.67 -8.40 -10.14
C LEU A 137 -8.72 -8.00 -11.27
N ASP A 138 -8.67 -8.76 -12.37
CA ASP A 138 -7.83 -8.49 -13.54
C ASP A 138 -8.51 -8.91 -14.86
N SER A 139 -9.21 -7.95 -15.47
CA SER A 139 -10.00 -8.15 -16.69
C SER A 139 -9.23 -8.66 -17.91
N ARG A 140 -7.89 -8.68 -17.84
CA ARG A 140 -7.02 -9.23 -18.89
C ARG A 140 -7.00 -10.75 -18.90
N ASP A 141 -7.33 -11.41 -17.79
CA ASP A 141 -7.19 -12.87 -17.65
C ASP A 141 -8.51 -13.65 -17.84
N LYS A 142 -9.64 -12.94 -18.00
CA LYS A 142 -11.01 -13.46 -18.17
C LYS A 142 -11.53 -14.28 -16.99
N ARG A 143 -10.83 -14.28 -15.85
CA ARG A 143 -11.25 -14.98 -14.64
C ARG A 143 -12.03 -14.03 -13.75
N LYS A 144 -12.76 -14.62 -12.81
CA LYS A 144 -13.42 -13.91 -11.72
C LYS A 144 -13.09 -14.57 -10.41
N GLU A 145 -12.87 -13.75 -9.40
CA GLU A 145 -12.60 -14.16 -8.05
C GLU A 145 -13.86 -14.10 -7.19
N LEU A 146 -13.88 -14.99 -6.20
CA LEU A 146 -14.89 -15.02 -5.16
C LEU A 146 -14.33 -14.37 -3.90
N VAL A 147 -14.95 -13.28 -3.46
CA VAL A 147 -14.55 -12.56 -2.24
C VAL A 147 -15.60 -12.78 -1.16
N VAL A 148 -15.17 -13.31 -0.02
CA VAL A 148 -16.00 -13.47 1.17
C VAL A 148 -15.54 -12.45 2.21
N ARG A 149 -16.45 -11.58 2.66
CA ARG A 149 -16.19 -10.58 3.69
C ARG A 149 -16.72 -11.05 5.05
N THR A 150 -15.92 -10.91 6.08
CA THR A 150 -16.22 -11.26 7.48
C THR A 150 -15.74 -10.17 8.42
N GLY A 151 -16.06 -10.28 9.71
CA GLY A 151 -15.86 -9.21 10.70
C GLY A 151 -17.03 -8.22 10.73
N GLN A 152 -17.05 -7.35 11.74
CA GLN A 152 -18.19 -6.43 11.98
C GLN A 152 -17.86 -4.96 11.73
N THR A 153 -16.62 -4.56 11.95
CA THR A 153 -16.13 -3.19 11.82
C THR A 153 -15.01 -3.14 10.78
N ASP A 154 -14.71 -1.97 10.25
CA ASP A 154 -13.56 -1.79 9.34
C ASP A 154 -12.21 -2.22 9.95
N TYR A 155 -12.09 -2.26 11.28
CA TYR A 155 -10.89 -2.67 12.00
C TYR A 155 -10.64 -4.18 11.95
N ASP A 156 -11.69 -4.98 12.12
CA ASP A 156 -11.65 -6.45 12.12
C ASP A 156 -12.11 -7.05 10.77
N GLN A 157 -12.64 -6.25 9.86
CA GLN A 157 -13.12 -6.73 8.57
C GLN A 157 -12.00 -7.39 7.77
N ARG A 158 -12.27 -8.60 7.29
CA ARG A 158 -11.39 -9.37 6.40
C ARG A 158 -12.11 -9.71 5.12
N SER A 159 -11.39 -9.64 4.01
CA SER A 159 -11.83 -10.10 2.69
C SER A 159 -10.95 -11.27 2.28
N TYR A 160 -11.52 -12.48 2.26
CA TYR A 160 -10.87 -13.69 1.76
C TYR A 160 -11.13 -13.83 0.27
N ILE A 161 -10.05 -13.85 -0.53
CA ILE A 161 -10.14 -13.84 -1.99
C ILE A 161 -9.79 -15.23 -2.51
N TYR A 162 -10.71 -15.85 -3.24
CA TYR A 162 -10.54 -17.17 -3.81
C TYR A 162 -10.57 -17.13 -5.33
N GLY A 163 -9.64 -17.85 -5.96
CA GLY A 163 -9.66 -18.15 -7.39
C GLY A 163 -10.12 -19.58 -7.64
N PHE A 164 -10.81 -19.81 -8.75
CA PHE A 164 -11.23 -21.13 -9.18
C PHE A 164 -10.47 -21.55 -10.44
N ASP A 165 -9.88 -22.76 -10.43
CA ASP A 165 -9.06 -23.27 -11.55
C ASP A 165 -9.78 -24.29 -12.45
N GLY A 166 -11.11 -24.38 -12.36
CA GLY A 166 -11.92 -25.42 -13.01
C GLY A 166 -12.12 -26.68 -12.15
N LYS A 167 -11.35 -26.83 -11.06
CA LYS A 167 -11.43 -28.01 -10.19
C LYS A 167 -11.43 -27.67 -8.70
N ALA A 168 -10.68 -26.67 -8.28
CA ALA A 168 -10.47 -26.32 -6.89
C ALA A 168 -10.58 -24.82 -6.66
N LEU A 169 -11.05 -24.45 -5.47
CA LEU A 169 -10.94 -23.11 -4.93
C LEU A 169 -9.61 -22.96 -4.22
N LYS A 170 -8.85 -21.92 -4.56
CA LYS A 170 -7.56 -21.58 -3.95
C LYS A 170 -7.64 -20.21 -3.31
N LEU A 171 -7.23 -20.10 -2.05
CA LEU A 171 -7.07 -18.81 -1.39
C LEU A 171 -5.91 -18.06 -2.06
N LEU A 172 -6.20 -16.93 -2.68
CA LEU A 172 -5.24 -16.05 -3.33
C LEU A 172 -4.61 -15.06 -2.35
N GLY A 173 -5.37 -14.67 -1.33
CA GLY A 173 -4.90 -13.86 -0.22
C GLY A 173 -6.04 -13.34 0.63
N THR A 174 -5.67 -12.60 1.68
CA THR A 174 -6.60 -11.93 2.58
C THR A 174 -6.28 -10.45 2.58
N VAL A 175 -7.29 -9.61 2.40
CA VAL A 175 -7.18 -8.14 2.38
C VAL A 175 -8.06 -7.60 3.51
N PRO A 176 -7.54 -6.79 4.45
CA PRO A 176 -8.37 -6.05 5.40
C PRO A 176 -9.32 -5.13 4.65
N ALA A 177 -10.59 -5.02 5.04
CA ALA A 177 -11.53 -4.02 4.53
C ALA A 177 -11.34 -3.63 3.03
N LEU A 178 -11.47 -4.61 2.11
CA LEU A 178 -11.32 -4.36 0.67
C LEU A 178 -12.41 -3.38 0.21
N THR A 179 -12.02 -2.21 -0.27
CA THR A 179 -12.94 -1.17 -0.75
C THR A 179 -13.02 -1.10 -2.26
N GLU A 180 -11.91 -1.28 -2.97
CA GLU A 180 -11.89 -1.09 -4.43
C GLU A 180 -11.06 -2.19 -5.13
N ALA A 181 -11.56 -2.70 -6.25
CA ALA A 181 -10.82 -3.56 -7.17
C ALA A 181 -10.83 -2.92 -8.55
N LYS A 182 -9.65 -2.55 -9.06
CA LYS A 182 -9.54 -1.70 -10.26
C LYS A 182 -9.67 -2.46 -11.58
N GLY A 183 -9.83 -3.78 -11.55
CA GLY A 183 -9.92 -4.64 -12.75
C GLY A 183 -8.63 -4.73 -13.57
N ASN A 184 -7.49 -4.30 -13.00
CA ASN A 184 -6.16 -4.36 -13.62
C ASN A 184 -5.11 -5.04 -12.71
N GLY A 185 -5.59 -5.82 -11.75
CA GLY A 185 -4.80 -6.47 -10.71
C GLY A 185 -4.50 -5.60 -9.49
N ILE A 186 -4.99 -4.35 -9.43
CA ILE A 186 -4.85 -3.49 -8.24
C ILE A 186 -6.09 -3.55 -7.37
N ILE A 187 -5.87 -3.74 -6.07
CA ILE A 187 -6.89 -3.69 -5.03
C ILE A 187 -6.52 -2.57 -4.05
N LEU A 188 -7.52 -1.79 -3.63
CA LEU A 188 -7.39 -0.82 -2.54
C LEU A 188 -8.19 -1.28 -1.34
N SER A 189 -7.65 -0.97 -0.17
CA SER A 189 -8.20 -1.30 1.14
C SER A 189 -8.12 -0.06 2.00
N ASP A 190 -9.19 0.26 2.71
CA ASP A 190 -9.24 1.40 3.63
C ASP A 190 -9.54 0.91 5.05
N SER A 191 -8.65 1.20 5.98
CA SER A 191 -8.83 0.84 7.39
C SER A 191 -8.78 2.07 8.28
N TRP A 192 -9.78 2.22 9.16
CA TRP A 192 -9.84 3.34 10.09
C TRP A 192 -8.72 3.30 11.13
N GLN A 193 -8.04 4.43 11.29
CA GLN A 193 -6.90 4.61 12.22
C GLN A 193 -7.24 5.61 13.34
N GLY A 194 -8.52 5.77 13.66
CA GLY A 194 -9.00 6.57 14.78
C GLY A 194 -9.40 8.02 14.43
N PHE A 195 -8.75 8.65 13.46
CA PHE A 195 -9.14 9.97 12.92
C PHE A 195 -8.85 10.14 11.41
N TRP A 196 -8.43 9.08 10.75
CA TRP A 196 -8.08 9.05 9.33
C TRP A 196 -8.14 7.62 8.81
N ASN A 197 -8.23 7.43 7.50
CA ASN A 197 -8.22 6.12 6.87
C ASN A 197 -6.83 5.80 6.31
N ARG A 198 -6.26 4.67 6.71
CA ARG A 198 -5.09 4.09 6.05
C ARG A 198 -5.55 3.41 4.77
N ARG A 199 -5.08 3.94 3.64
CA ARG A 199 -5.29 3.34 2.32
C ARG A 199 -4.10 2.48 1.93
N ASP A 200 -4.30 1.18 1.90
CA ASP A 200 -3.34 0.19 1.44
C ASP A 200 -3.57 -0.20 -0.01
N LYS A 201 -2.49 -0.59 -0.68
CA LYS A 201 -2.51 -1.11 -2.04
C LYS A 201 -2.09 -2.56 -2.02
N TYR A 202 -2.86 -3.39 -2.71
CA TYR A 202 -2.51 -4.78 -3.00
C TYR A 202 -2.43 -4.99 -4.51
N VAL A 203 -1.65 -5.98 -4.91
CA VAL A 203 -1.50 -6.41 -6.30
C VAL A 203 -1.73 -7.91 -6.43
N VAL A 204 -2.40 -8.29 -7.50
CA VAL A 204 -2.52 -9.68 -7.96
C VAL A 204 -1.30 -10.01 -8.82
N ASP A 205 -0.54 -11.03 -8.45
CA ASP A 205 0.54 -11.55 -9.29
C ASP A 205 -0.05 -12.31 -10.48
N ALA A 206 0.21 -11.82 -11.69
CA ALA A 206 -0.39 -12.36 -12.92
C ALA A 206 -0.06 -13.84 -13.20
N LYS A 207 1.02 -14.38 -12.62
CA LYS A 207 1.46 -15.77 -12.85
C LYS A 207 0.83 -16.74 -11.87
N THR A 208 0.74 -16.33 -10.61
CA THR A 208 0.33 -17.19 -9.49
C THR A 208 -1.09 -16.89 -9.01
N GLY A 209 -1.65 -15.74 -9.38
CA GLY A 209 -2.90 -15.21 -8.84
C GLY A 209 -2.77 -14.69 -7.41
N LYS A 210 -1.59 -14.76 -6.79
CA LYS A 210 -1.41 -14.41 -5.38
C LYS A 210 -1.63 -12.91 -5.16
N VAL A 211 -2.43 -12.57 -4.16
CA VAL A 211 -2.63 -11.19 -3.69
C VAL A 211 -1.55 -10.86 -2.67
N SER A 212 -0.88 -9.73 -2.86
CA SER A 212 0.16 -9.26 -1.95
C SER A 212 0.08 -7.75 -1.73
N GLU A 213 0.32 -7.32 -0.50
CA GLU A 213 0.42 -5.90 -0.16
C GLU A 213 1.64 -5.29 -0.86
N VAL A 214 1.49 -4.05 -1.31
CA VAL A 214 2.59 -3.19 -1.75
C VAL A 214 2.90 -2.24 -0.60
N PRO A 215 3.97 -2.47 0.18
CA PRO A 215 4.28 -1.64 1.34
C PRO A 215 4.48 -0.17 0.96
N GLN A 216 4.03 0.72 1.85
CA GLN A 216 4.18 2.17 1.69
C GLN A 216 4.88 2.74 2.93
N ASP A 217 5.88 3.60 2.70
CA ASP A 217 6.60 4.27 3.79
C ASP A 217 5.75 5.37 4.45
N LEU A 218 4.84 5.96 3.69
CA LEU A 218 3.99 7.06 4.09
C LEU A 218 2.56 6.85 3.58
N TYR A 219 1.61 7.24 4.43
CA TYR A 219 0.19 7.24 4.13
C TYR A 219 -0.36 8.66 4.22
N ALA A 220 -1.18 9.06 3.26
CA ALA A 220 -1.80 10.38 3.29
C ALA A 220 -2.86 10.46 4.41
N VAL A 221 -2.86 11.58 5.15
CA VAL A 221 -3.83 11.84 6.23
C VAL A 221 -4.75 12.99 5.83
N GLY A 222 -4.19 14.17 5.53
CA GLY A 222 -4.94 15.31 4.99
C GLY A 222 -5.97 15.93 5.95
N VAL A 223 -5.71 15.94 7.26
CA VAL A 223 -6.63 16.46 8.29
C VAL A 223 -6.13 17.78 8.86
N GLU A 224 -7.02 18.74 9.07
CA GLU A 224 -6.71 19.98 9.79
C GLU A 224 -7.09 19.89 11.26
N ALA A 225 -6.32 20.55 12.13
CA ALA A 225 -6.60 20.59 13.57
C ALA A 225 -6.20 21.94 14.19
N THR A 226 -6.74 22.21 15.38
CA THR A 226 -6.39 23.39 16.20
C THR A 226 -5.62 22.95 17.43
N VAL A 227 -4.47 23.56 17.70
CA VAL A 227 -3.65 23.23 18.86
C VAL A 227 -4.31 23.78 20.12
N LYS A 228 -4.74 22.92 21.05
CA LYS A 228 -5.30 23.36 22.35
C LYS A 228 -4.27 23.44 23.47
N GLN A 229 -3.16 22.71 23.34
CA GLN A 229 -2.03 22.78 24.26
C GLN A 229 -0.73 22.77 23.44
N SER A 230 0.25 23.61 23.82
CA SER A 230 1.54 23.69 23.11
C SER A 230 2.31 22.35 23.13
N PHE A 231 2.97 22.01 22.01
CA PHE A 231 3.87 20.86 21.91
C PHE A 231 4.91 21.02 20.79
N PRO A 232 6.08 20.37 20.91
CA PRO A 232 7.12 20.43 19.89
C PRO A 232 6.81 19.52 18.70
N LEU A 233 7.24 19.93 17.51
CA LEU A 233 7.42 19.06 16.36
C LEU A 233 8.88 18.59 16.31
N ALA A 234 9.09 17.28 16.22
CA ALA A 234 10.41 16.69 16.08
C ALA A 234 10.98 16.88 14.66
N ARG A 235 12.31 16.98 14.54
CA ARG A 235 13.01 17.17 13.27
C ARG A 235 12.87 15.96 12.34
N SER A 236 12.90 14.75 12.88
CA SER A 236 12.73 13.52 12.11
C SER A 236 12.00 12.45 12.91
N ARG A 237 11.76 11.28 12.30
CA ARG A 237 11.18 10.11 12.97
C ARG A 237 12.07 9.56 14.10
N THR A 238 13.37 9.84 14.07
CA THR A 238 14.38 9.31 15.00
C THR A 238 15.04 10.40 15.86
N ASP A 239 15.12 11.64 15.36
CA ASP A 239 15.65 12.81 16.05
C ASP A 239 14.51 13.62 16.68
N LYS A 240 14.40 13.53 18.01
CA LYS A 240 13.38 14.21 18.81
C LYS A 240 13.64 15.69 19.05
N SER A 241 14.74 16.25 18.54
CA SER A 241 15.00 17.69 18.64
C SER A 241 13.90 18.49 17.93
N ALA A 242 13.50 19.61 18.54
CA ALA A 242 12.39 20.40 18.03
C ALA A 242 12.81 21.20 16.79
N VAL A 243 12.02 21.11 15.72
CA VAL A 243 12.10 22.04 14.57
C VAL A 243 11.19 23.25 14.77
N ALA A 244 10.11 23.08 15.52
CA ALA A 244 9.19 24.13 15.93
C ALA A 244 8.45 23.72 17.20
N THR A 245 7.95 24.70 17.95
CA THR A 245 6.98 24.48 19.03
C THR A 245 5.66 25.11 18.63
N LEU A 246 4.60 24.31 18.53
CA LEU A 246 3.30 24.77 18.10
C LEU A 246 2.63 25.58 19.20
N ALA A 247 2.16 26.77 18.86
CA ALA A 247 1.47 27.65 19.80
C ALA A 247 0.02 27.19 20.01
N GLN A 248 -0.47 27.29 21.24
CA GLN A 248 -1.89 27.14 21.54
C GLN A 248 -2.73 28.12 20.70
N GLY A 249 -3.87 27.66 20.20
CA GLY A 249 -4.76 28.38 19.29
C GLY A 249 -4.35 28.32 17.82
N SER A 250 -3.13 27.87 17.49
CA SER A 250 -2.68 27.80 16.08
C SER A 250 -3.33 26.65 15.32
N LYS A 251 -3.48 26.83 14.00
CA LYS A 251 -3.92 25.78 13.07
C LYS A 251 -2.73 24.97 12.57
N ILE A 252 -2.96 23.68 12.35
CA ILE A 252 -2.01 22.75 11.75
C ILE A 252 -2.70 21.88 10.70
N GLN A 253 -1.89 21.31 9.80
CA GLN A 253 -2.31 20.25 8.89
C GLN A 253 -1.50 18.98 9.17
N VAL A 254 -2.19 17.88 9.46
CA VAL A 254 -1.61 16.55 9.52
C VAL A 254 -1.58 15.98 8.10
N LEU A 255 -0.38 15.92 7.53
CA LEU A 255 -0.21 15.63 6.10
C LEU A 255 -0.13 14.13 5.85
N ALA A 256 0.70 13.43 6.62
CA ALA A 256 0.99 12.02 6.40
C ALA A 256 1.27 11.28 7.71
N ALA A 257 1.09 9.97 7.69
CA ALA A 257 1.46 9.05 8.75
C ALA A 257 2.57 8.11 8.26
N ALA A 258 3.51 7.78 9.14
CA ALA A 258 4.55 6.81 8.92
C ALA A 258 4.48 5.75 10.04
N PRO A 259 4.58 4.44 9.73
CA PRO A 259 4.75 3.42 10.75
C PRO A 259 5.97 3.74 11.63
N SER A 260 5.86 3.53 12.94
CA SER A 260 7.03 3.60 13.83
C SER A 260 7.92 2.38 13.63
N ASP A 261 9.24 2.60 13.61
CA ASP A 261 10.23 1.52 13.54
C ASP A 261 10.28 0.70 14.84
N ARG A 262 9.60 1.16 15.90
CA ARG A 262 9.58 0.52 17.21
C ARG A 262 8.35 -0.36 17.34
N LYS A 263 8.58 -1.64 17.60
CA LYS A 263 7.53 -2.64 17.81
C LYS A 263 6.55 -2.18 18.90
N GLY A 264 5.27 -2.09 18.55
CA GLY A 264 4.19 -1.67 19.46
C GLY A 264 3.99 -0.16 19.58
N GLU A 265 4.87 0.66 18.98
CA GLU A 265 4.56 2.07 18.75
C GLU A 265 3.76 2.18 17.44
N GLY A 266 2.67 2.95 17.45
CA GLY A 266 1.78 3.13 16.29
C GLY A 266 2.40 3.99 15.18
N TYR A 267 1.71 5.04 14.77
CA TYR A 267 2.20 5.96 13.73
C TYR A 267 2.85 7.21 14.31
N LEU A 268 3.84 7.73 13.57
CA LEU A 268 4.30 9.11 13.66
C LEU A 268 3.70 9.93 12.53
N TYR A 269 3.43 11.20 12.78
CA TYR A 269 2.67 12.05 11.87
C TYR A 269 3.50 13.23 11.41
N LEU A 270 3.57 13.43 10.10
CA LEU A 270 4.14 14.62 9.49
C LEU A 270 3.11 15.76 9.56
N VAL A 271 3.48 16.83 10.25
CA VAL A 271 2.61 17.98 10.53
C VAL A 271 3.21 19.24 9.92
N LYS A 272 2.35 20.06 9.32
CA LYS A 272 2.65 21.42 8.86
C LYS A 272 2.08 22.44 9.83
N SER A 273 2.94 23.32 10.35
CA SER A 273 2.51 24.47 11.15
C SER A 273 1.87 25.56 10.30
N SER A 274 1.18 26.51 10.94
CA SER A 274 0.67 27.72 10.28
C SER A 274 1.77 28.60 9.65
N THR A 275 3.01 28.49 10.13
CA THR A 275 4.19 29.17 9.56
C THR A 275 4.82 28.42 8.39
N GLY A 276 4.30 27.24 8.03
CA GLY A 276 4.80 26.42 6.92
C GLY A 276 5.96 25.48 7.27
N LEU A 277 6.36 25.38 8.55
CA LEU A 277 7.38 24.44 8.98
C LEU A 277 6.80 23.02 9.07
N LEU A 278 7.59 22.03 8.65
CA LEU A 278 7.26 20.61 8.72
C LEU A 278 8.03 19.94 9.85
N GLY A 279 7.35 19.08 10.61
CA GLY A 279 7.99 18.22 11.60
C GLY A 279 7.08 17.09 12.06
N TRP A 280 7.60 16.23 12.93
CA TRP A 280 6.95 14.98 13.31
C TRP A 280 6.29 15.08 14.69
N ALA A 281 5.07 14.57 14.80
CA ALA A 281 4.31 14.48 16.04
C ALA A 281 3.91 13.02 16.32
N THR A 282 3.66 12.72 17.59
CA THR A 282 3.11 11.41 18.00
C THR A 282 1.59 11.42 17.92
N ALA A 283 0.98 10.23 17.82
CA ALA A 283 -0.48 10.08 17.97
C ALA A 283 -0.98 10.73 19.27
N LYS A 284 -0.25 10.51 20.37
CA LYS A 284 -0.58 11.04 21.71
C LYS A 284 -0.61 12.58 21.74
N ASP A 285 0.36 13.23 21.10
CA ASP A 285 0.38 14.69 21.03
C ASP A 285 -0.79 15.21 20.21
N LEU A 286 -1.08 14.60 19.05
CA LEU A 286 -2.20 15.01 18.22
C LEU A 286 -3.55 14.82 18.94
N THR A 287 -3.86 13.63 19.42
CA THR A 287 -5.16 13.36 20.05
C THR A 287 -5.34 14.08 21.39
N GLY A 288 -4.27 14.21 22.18
CA GLY A 288 -4.31 14.83 23.50
C GLY A 288 -4.26 16.36 23.47
N LYS A 289 -3.62 16.97 22.47
CA LYS A 289 -3.30 18.40 22.47
C LYS A 289 -3.86 19.18 21.29
N THR A 290 -4.72 18.57 20.49
CA THR A 290 -5.47 19.26 19.44
C THR A 290 -6.97 19.05 19.56
N ASP A 291 -7.73 19.93 18.92
CA ASP A 291 -9.17 19.82 18.69
C ASP A 291 -9.46 19.83 17.19
N GLY A 292 -10.59 19.23 16.79
CA GLY A 292 -11.04 19.19 15.39
C GLY A 292 -10.58 17.96 14.59
N LEU A 293 -9.84 17.03 15.21
CA LEU A 293 -9.63 15.71 14.62
C LEU A 293 -10.96 14.95 14.58
N PRO A 294 -11.32 14.28 13.45
CA PRO A 294 -12.57 13.54 13.32
C PRO A 294 -12.46 12.19 14.04
N LEU A 295 -12.35 12.22 15.37
CA LEU A 295 -12.29 11.01 16.17
C LEU A 295 -13.60 10.24 16.10
N ALA A 296 -13.54 8.91 16.14
CA ALA A 296 -14.73 8.11 16.39
C ALA A 296 -15.34 8.49 17.76
N GLY A 297 -16.65 8.75 17.76
CA GLY A 297 -17.42 9.08 18.96
C GLY A 297 -17.83 7.85 19.77
#